data_AF-A0A929ZTG9-F1
#
_entry.id   AF-A0A929ZTG9-F1
#
_cell.length_a   1.000
_cell.length_b   1.000
_cell.length_c   1.000
_cell.angle_alpha   90.00
_cell.angle_beta   90.00
_cell.angle_gamma   90.00
#
_symmetry.space_group_name_H-M   'P 1'
#
loop_
_entity.id
_entity.type
_entity.pdbx_description
1 polymer ?
#
loop_
_entity_poly.entity_id
_entity_poly.type
_entity_poly.pdbx_seq_one_letter_code
_entity_poly.pdbx_strand_id
1 'polypeptide(L)' 'VNLSNYATKKELLNKNHAYGKLRVFREGKIFAMNNRQKGDANDYFESGAVRTDLVLRDYIKIFHPEFFPNDTLVYMKELK' A
#
# COMPACT_ATOMS: atom_id res chain seq x y z
N VAL A 1 5.33 -7.85 5.32
CA VAL A 1 6.41 -7.34 4.44
C VAL A 1 6.07 -5.90 4.10
N ASN A 2 6.87 -4.94 4.57
CA ASN A 2 6.79 -3.57 4.06
C ASN A 2 7.26 -3.63 2.61
N LEU A 3 6.32 -3.52 1.67
CA LEU A 3 6.63 -3.32 0.28
C LEU A 3 7.06 -1.86 0.22
N SER A 4 8.38 -1.63 0.08
CA SER A 4 8.97 -0.31 -0.03
C SER A 4 8.28 0.53 -1.14
N ASN A 5 8.80 1.71 -1.43
CA ASN A 5 8.27 2.68 -2.39
C ASN A 5 8.12 2.19 -3.87
N TYR A 6 8.04 0.89 -4.14
CA TYR A 6 7.71 0.31 -5.43
C TYR A 6 6.38 0.87 -5.96
N ALA A 7 6.36 1.16 -7.25
CA ALA A 7 5.21 1.75 -7.92
C ALA A 7 4.32 0.70 -8.59
N THR A 8 4.84 -0.51 -8.87
CA THR A 8 4.13 -1.54 -9.66
C THR A 8 4.43 -2.98 -9.22
N LYS A 9 3.53 -3.91 -9.55
CA LYS A 9 3.78 -5.36 -9.36
C LYS A 9 5.01 -5.85 -10.16
N LYS A 10 5.26 -5.26 -11.34
CA LYS A 10 6.41 -5.61 -12.19
C LYS A 10 7.75 -5.30 -11.52
N GLU A 11 7.88 -4.15 -10.86
CA GLU A 11 9.09 -3.80 -10.11
C GLU A 11 9.38 -4.79 -8.98
N LEU A 12 8.34 -5.20 -8.24
CA LEU A 12 8.47 -6.24 -7.23
C LEU A 12 8.99 -7.54 -7.84
N LEU A 13 8.41 -7.99 -8.95
CA LEU A 13 8.83 -9.23 -9.60
C LEU A 13 10.28 -9.15 -10.13
N ASN A 14 10.68 -8.01 -10.69
CA ASN A 14 12.05 -7.77 -11.14
C ASN A 14 13.06 -7.78 -9.98
N LYS A 15 12.64 -7.31 -8.79
CA LYS A 15 13.48 -7.35 -7.58
C LYS A 15 13.63 -8.75 -7.02
N ASN A 16 12.55 -9.53 -7.03
CA ASN A 16 12.60 -10.93 -6.60
C ASN A 16 11.52 -11.74 -7.31
N HIS A 17 11.96 -12.61 -8.22
CA HIS A 17 11.08 -13.50 -8.99
C HIS A 17 10.26 -14.45 -8.09
N ALA A 18 10.68 -14.71 -6.85
CA ALA A 18 9.92 -15.52 -5.90
C ALA A 18 8.54 -14.93 -5.57
N TYR A 19 8.34 -13.62 -5.70
CA TYR A 19 7.03 -13.01 -5.46
C TYR A 19 5.95 -13.53 -6.41
N GLY A 20 6.30 -13.89 -7.65
CA GLY A 20 5.36 -14.50 -8.60
C GLY A 20 4.80 -15.85 -8.14
N LYS A 21 5.46 -16.53 -7.19
CA LYS A 21 4.99 -17.78 -6.61
C LYS A 21 3.89 -17.56 -5.56
N LEU A 22 3.79 -16.37 -4.99
CA LEU A 22 2.77 -16.05 -3.98
C LEU A 22 1.38 -15.92 -4.62
N ARG A 23 0.37 -16.59 -4.05
CA ARG A 23 -1.02 -16.50 -4.53
C ARG A 23 -1.53 -15.05 -4.55
N VAL A 24 -1.20 -14.27 -3.51
CA VAL A 24 -1.59 -12.86 -3.41
C VAL A 24 -1.00 -11.99 -4.53
N PHE A 25 0.13 -12.38 -5.11
CA PHE A 25 0.72 -11.65 -6.24
C PHE A 25 -0.09 -11.84 -7.52
N ARG A 26 -0.54 -13.07 -7.77
CA ARG A 26 -1.28 -13.45 -8.98
C ARG A 26 -2.76 -13.06 -8.93
N GLU A 27 -3.41 -13.28 -7.79
CA GLU A 27 -4.87 -13.21 -7.67
C GLU A 27 -5.32 -12.16 -6.64
N GLY A 28 -4.40 -11.68 -5.81
CA GLY A 28 -4.69 -10.76 -4.73
C GLY A 28 -4.40 -9.29 -5.06
N LYS A 29 -4.81 -8.47 -4.10
CA LYS A 29 -4.44 -7.05 -4.04
C LYS A 29 -3.17 -6.88 -3.22
N ILE A 30 -2.32 -5.98 -3.67
CA ILE A 30 -1.06 -5.65 -3.00
C ILE A 30 -1.06 -4.16 -2.77
N PHE A 31 -0.69 -3.70 -1.57
CA PHE A 31 -0.69 -2.29 -1.22
C PHE A 31 0.71 -1.85 -0.77
N ALA A 32 1.15 -0.70 -1.25
CA ALA A 32 2.36 -0.01 -0.81
C ALA A 32 2.00 1.26 -0.03
N MET A 33 2.92 1.74 0.81
CA MET A 33 2.70 2.88 1.71
C MET A 33 3.24 4.20 1.15
N ASN A 34 3.21 4.37 -0.17
CA ASN A 34 3.80 5.50 -0.89
C ASN A 34 2.78 6.40 -1.59
N ASN A 35 1.51 6.37 -1.18
CA ASN A 35 0.47 7.18 -1.82
C ASN A 35 0.71 8.69 -1.64
N ARG A 36 1.38 9.09 -0.55
CA ARG A 36 1.79 10.46 -0.24
C ARG A 36 3.31 10.61 -0.20
N GLN A 37 3.97 10.17 -1.27
CA GLN A 37 5.40 10.33 -1.46
C GLN A 37 5.69 11.46 -2.47
N LYS A 38 6.70 12.29 -2.19
CA LYS A 38 7.25 13.30 -3.10
C LYS A 38 8.77 13.18 -3.11
N GLY A 39 9.34 12.75 -4.25
CA GLY A 39 10.76 12.38 -4.28
C GLY A 39 11.01 11.23 -3.31
N ASP A 40 11.99 11.36 -2.42
CA ASP A 40 12.28 10.36 -1.39
C ASP A 40 11.51 10.60 -0.07
N ALA A 41 10.84 11.75 0.07
CA ALA A 41 10.05 12.07 1.26
C ALA A 41 8.70 11.33 1.22
N ASN A 42 8.43 10.49 2.22
CA ASN A 42 7.21 9.71 2.32
C ASN A 42 6.46 10.04 3.62
N ASP A 43 5.29 10.68 3.47
CA ASP A 43 4.48 11.18 4.58
C ASP A 43 3.98 10.10 5.54
N TYR A 44 3.92 8.82 5.11
CA TYR A 44 3.61 7.72 6.03
C TYR A 44 4.64 7.63 7.16
N PHE A 45 5.92 7.81 6.86
CA PHE A 45 6.98 7.74 7.87
C PHE A 45 7.11 9.03 8.69
N GLU A 46 6.71 10.16 8.12
CA GLU A 46 6.76 11.47 8.79
C GLU A 46 5.59 11.67 9.75
N SER A 47 4.36 11.38 9.30
CA SER A 47 3.13 11.70 10.05
C SER A 47 2.29 10.49 10.46
N GLY A 48 2.50 9.31 9.87
CA GLY A 48 1.66 8.13 10.13
C GLY A 48 1.69 7.66 11.59
N ALA A 49 2.81 7.83 12.29
CA ALA A 49 2.94 7.48 13.71
C ALA A 49 2.09 8.37 14.62
N VAL A 50 1.89 9.65 14.26
CA VAL A 50 1.07 10.61 15.01
C VAL A 50 -0.37 10.71 14.47
N ARG A 51 -0.60 10.26 13.24
CA ARG A 51 -1.92 10.15 12.58
C ARG A 51 -2.31 8.69 12.36
N THR A 52 -2.21 7.91 13.43
CA THR A 52 -2.57 6.48 13.41
C THR A 52 -4.04 6.27 13.04
N ASP A 53 -4.91 7.25 13.30
CA ASP A 53 -6.30 7.28 12.85
C ASP A 53 -6.43 7.12 11.32
N LEU A 54 -5.60 7.84 10.55
CA LEU A 54 -5.59 7.77 9.09
C LEU A 54 -4.99 6.45 8.59
N VAL A 55 -3.95 5.95 9.27
CA VAL A 55 -3.35 4.65 8.95
C VAL A 55 -4.37 3.52 9.17
N LEU A 56 -5.07 3.53 10.31
CA LEU A 56 -6.10 2.54 10.62
C LEU A 56 -7.29 2.65 9.66
N ARG A 57 -7.68 3.86 9.26
CA ARG A 57 -8.73 4.06 8.26
C ARG A 57 -8.39 3.37 6.93
N ASP A 58 -7.15 3.49 6.46
CA ASP A 58 -6.70 2.80 5.24
C ASP A 58 -6.81 1.27 5.38
N TYR A 59 -6.37 0.71 6.52
CA TYR A 59 -6.51 -0.73 6.78
C TYR A 59 -7.96 -1.17 6.81
N ILE A 60 -8.84 -0.44 7.51
CA ILE A 60 -10.27 -0.78 7.57
C ILE A 60 -10.86 -0.71 6.16
N LYS A 61 -10.57 0.33 5.37
CA LYS A 61 -11.08 0.42 4.00
C LYS A 61 -10.55 -0.70 3.09
N ILE A 62 -9.31 -1.16 3.28
CA ILE A 62 -8.73 -2.28 2.52
C ILE A 62 -9.43 -3.60 2.83
N PHE A 63 -9.68 -3.88 4.11
CA PHE A 63 -10.26 -5.15 4.56
C PHE A 63 -11.80 -5.16 4.55
N HIS A 64 -12.41 -3.98 4.72
CA HIS A 64 -13.84 -3.75 4.87
C HIS A 64 -14.28 -2.49 4.10
N PRO A 65 -14.23 -2.52 2.75
CA PRO A 65 -14.56 -1.36 1.91
C PRO A 65 -16.01 -0.87 2.08
N GLU A 66 -16.91 -1.71 2.59
CA GLU A 66 -18.32 -1.41 2.85
C GLU A 66 -18.53 -0.26 3.85
N PHE A 67 -17.60 -0.04 4.78
CA PHE A 67 -17.71 1.04 5.76
C PHE A 67 -17.34 2.42 5.19
N PHE A 68 -16.57 2.46 4.10
CA PHE A 68 -16.08 3.71 3.50
C PHE A 68 -16.16 3.64 1.96
N PRO A 69 -17.36 3.50 1.37
CA PRO A 69 -17.51 3.23 -0.06
C PRO A 69 -16.95 4.35 -0.94
N ASN A 70 -17.03 5.60 -0.50
CA ASN A 70 -16.65 6.79 -1.28
C ASN A 70 -15.28 7.37 -0.93
N ASP A 71 -14.62 6.86 0.11
CA ASP A 71 -13.34 7.42 0.56
C ASP A 71 -12.20 7.04 -0.38
N THR A 72 -11.05 7.66 -0.22
CA THR A 72 -9.79 7.24 -0.85
C THR A 72 -8.78 6.83 0.20
N LEU A 73 -7.84 5.97 -0.18
CA LEU A 73 -6.72 5.63 0.70
C LEU A 73 -5.80 6.85 0.84
N VAL A 74 -5.30 7.08 2.06
CA VAL A 74 -4.44 8.21 2.41
C VAL A 74 -2.98 7.88 2.16
N TYR A 75 -2.44 6.90 2.88
CA TYR A 75 -1.04 6.50 2.85
C TYR A 75 -0.82 5.29 1.95
N MET A 76 -1.82 4.41 1.86
CA MET A 76 -1.73 3.18 1.08
C MET A 76 -2.18 3.35 -0.36
N LYS A 77 -1.53 2.62 -1.27
CA LYS A 77 -1.86 2.59 -2.69
C LYS A 77 -1.81 1.17 -3.20
N GLU A 78 -2.85 0.74 -3.92
CA GLU A 78 -2.84 -0.56 -4.59
C GLU A 78 -1.81 -0.58 -5.72
N LEU A 79 -0.94 -1.58 -5.71
CA LEU A 79 0.00 -1.86 -6.78
C LEU A 79 -0.72 -2.61 -7.90
N LYS A 80 -0.77 -1.98 -9.07
CA LYS A 80 -1.26 -2.60 -10.30
C LYS A 80 -0.13 -3.37 -11.00
#